data_AF-A0A7W8WKY8-F1
#
_entry.id   AF-A0A7W8WKY8-F1
#
_cell.length_a   1.000
_cell.length_b   1.000
_cell.length_c   1.000
_cell.angle_alpha   90.00
_cell.angle_beta   90.00
_cell.angle_gamma   90.00
#
_symmetry.space_group_name_H-M   'P 1'
#
loop_
_entity.id
_entity.type
_entity.pdbx_description
1 polymer ?
#
loop_
_entity_poly.entity_id
_entity_poly.type
_entity_poly.pdbx_seq_one_letter_code
_entity_poly.pdbx_strand_id
1 'polypeptide(L)'
;MRPTTVAGIDVGGDRKGNHLVVLRGTEIVSHLGSATPEQMLERCRALEVAAVGIDAPCRWRTGAAGRLAEKALARQRIFSFATPARETAIASKSGFYGWMFNGERVYDAFGAHFPLFSGGEKINGRVCFETFPHAITCAFLGTDVASAKQKGPQRRAILEREGIATASLTSIDDVDAALCALAARYLLEGRVDTYGDEPGGFIVVPGL
;
A
#
# COMPACT_ATOMS: atom_id res chain seq x y z
N MET A 1 -22.23 10.03 12.06
CA MET A 1 -21.92 9.14 10.92
C MET A 1 -21.04 8.01 11.43
N ARG A 2 -21.15 6.79 10.91
CA ARG A 2 -20.21 5.72 11.27
C ARG A 2 -18.84 6.05 10.65
N PRO A 3 -17.72 5.84 11.36
CA PRO A 3 -16.39 6.03 10.77
C PRO A 3 -16.21 5.12 9.57
N THR A 4 -15.60 5.65 8.50
CA THR A 4 -15.30 4.86 7.30
C THR A 4 -14.30 3.75 7.63
N THR A 5 -14.56 2.54 7.12
CA THR A 5 -13.64 1.41 7.24
C THR A 5 -12.65 1.43 6.07
N VAL A 6 -11.36 1.36 6.35
CA VAL A 6 -10.29 1.29 5.35
C VAL A 6 -9.37 0.12 5.65
N ALA A 7 -8.61 -0.34 4.66
CA ALA A 7 -7.66 -1.41 4.85
C ALA A 7 -6.31 -1.11 4.18
N GLY A 8 -5.29 -1.82 4.62
CA GLY A 8 -3.96 -1.77 4.07
C GLY A 8 -3.35 -3.16 4.00
N ILE A 9 -2.55 -3.39 2.97
CA ILE A 9 -1.92 -4.68 2.69
C ILE A 9 -0.40 -4.47 2.55
N ASP A 10 0.38 -5.20 3.35
CA ASP A 10 1.81 -5.43 3.09
C ASP A 10 1.95 -6.75 2.32
N VAL A 11 2.57 -6.69 1.13
CA VAL A 11 2.70 -7.84 0.24
C VAL A 11 4.07 -8.49 0.44
N GLY A 12 4.06 -9.73 0.94
CA GLY A 12 5.25 -10.56 1.03
C GLY A 12 5.44 -11.49 -0.18
N GLY A 13 6.61 -12.12 -0.27
CA GLY A 13 6.80 -13.29 -1.13
C GLY A 13 6.15 -14.55 -0.54
N ASP A 14 6.15 -15.66 -1.29
CA ASP A 14 5.42 -16.90 -0.96
C ASP A 14 5.64 -17.42 0.47
N ARG A 15 6.82 -17.22 1.04
CA ARG A 15 7.17 -17.71 2.39
C ARG A 15 6.63 -16.83 3.51
N LYS A 16 6.46 -15.53 3.25
CA LYS A 16 6.01 -14.51 4.20
C LYS A 16 4.49 -14.33 4.14
N GLY A 17 3.92 -14.48 2.94
CA GLY A 17 2.50 -14.23 2.67
C GLY A 17 2.15 -12.75 2.79
N ASN A 18 0.86 -12.43 2.74
CA ASN A 18 0.38 -11.06 2.83
C ASN A 18 -0.11 -10.74 4.24
N HIS A 19 0.04 -9.49 4.65
CA HIS A 19 -0.52 -8.98 5.89
C HIS A 19 -1.61 -7.96 5.56
N LEU A 20 -2.77 -8.11 6.18
CA LEU A 20 -3.91 -7.20 6.07
C LEU A 20 -4.14 -6.54 7.44
N VAL A 21 -4.32 -5.23 7.46
CA VAL A 21 -4.88 -4.51 8.61
C VAL A 21 -6.10 -3.73 8.16
N VAL A 22 -7.18 -3.80 8.95
CA VAL A 22 -8.42 -3.06 8.71
C VAL A 22 -8.64 -2.08 9.85
N LEU A 23 -8.81 -0.81 9.50
CA LEU A 23 -9.10 0.29 10.41
C LEU A 23 -10.56 0.72 10.29
N ARG A 24 -11.19 1.04 11.41
CA ARG A 24 -12.46 1.78 11.47
C ARG A 24 -12.23 3.03 12.31
N GLY A 25 -12.14 4.20 11.66
CA GLY A 25 -11.60 5.39 12.32
C GLY A 25 -10.13 5.16 12.70
N THR A 26 -9.83 5.13 14.00
CA THR A 26 -8.49 4.85 14.52
C THR A 26 -8.35 3.46 15.13
N GLU A 27 -9.43 2.67 15.18
CA GLU A 27 -9.44 1.34 15.77
C GLU A 27 -9.03 0.27 14.75
N ILE A 28 -8.11 -0.62 15.12
CA ILE A 28 -7.81 -1.83 14.35
C ILE A 28 -8.90 -2.86 14.63
N VAL A 29 -9.81 -3.06 13.68
CA VAL A 29 -10.95 -3.98 13.81
C VAL A 29 -10.67 -5.38 13.25
N SER A 30 -9.58 -5.54 12.49
CA SER A 30 -9.10 -6.84 12.02
C SER A 30 -7.64 -6.74 11.61
N HIS A 31 -6.89 -7.83 11.82
CA HIS A 31 -5.61 -8.07 11.20
C HIS A 31 -5.55 -9.54 10.75
N LEU A 32 -4.89 -9.81 9.62
CA LEU A 32 -4.61 -11.15 9.14
C LEU A 32 -3.14 -11.21 8.70
N GLY A 33 -2.39 -12.19 9.20
CA GLY A 33 -1.01 -12.46 8.77
C GLY A 33 -0.94 -13.68 7.86
N SER A 34 0.03 -13.67 6.93
CA SER A 34 0.26 -14.74 5.96
C SER A 34 -1.00 -15.21 5.21
N ALA A 35 -1.91 -14.27 4.89
CA ALA A 35 -3.19 -14.56 4.27
C ALA A 35 -3.12 -14.59 2.74
N THR A 36 -4.02 -15.35 2.12
CA THR A 36 -4.17 -15.33 0.65
C THR A 36 -4.96 -14.08 0.20
N PRO A 37 -4.80 -13.65 -1.07
CA PRO A 37 -5.62 -12.56 -1.64
C PRO A 37 -7.12 -12.73 -1.41
N GLU A 38 -7.64 -13.96 -1.54
CA GLU A 38 -9.06 -14.28 -1.42
C GLU A 38 -9.55 -14.11 0.03
N GLN A 39 -8.77 -14.57 1.02
CA GLN A 39 -9.09 -14.38 2.44
C GLN A 39 -9.10 -12.90 2.81
N MET A 40 -8.15 -12.12 2.28
CA MET A 40 -8.10 -10.68 2.51
C MET A 40 -9.30 -9.96 1.89
N LEU A 41 -9.67 -10.34 0.65
CA LEU A 41 -10.83 -9.81 -0.05
C LEU A 41 -12.13 -10.11 0.71
N GLU A 42 -12.33 -11.35 1.14
CA GLU A 42 -13.49 -11.76 1.92
C GLU A 42 -13.60 -10.93 3.20
N ARG A 43 -12.49 -10.75 3.92
CA ARG A 43 -12.44 -9.91 5.12
C ARG A 43 -12.79 -8.44 4.82
N CYS A 44 -12.25 -7.86 3.76
CA CYS A 44 -12.55 -6.49 3.35
C CYS A 44 -14.03 -6.31 2.97
N ARG A 45 -14.62 -7.30 2.30
CA ARG A 45 -16.05 -7.29 1.93
C ARG A 45 -16.94 -7.38 3.18
N ALA A 46 -16.63 -8.28 4.10
CA ALA A 46 -17.40 -8.48 5.33
C ALA A 46 -17.38 -7.26 6.27
N LEU A 47 -16.30 -6.47 6.25
CA LEU A 47 -16.15 -5.26 7.06
C LEU A 47 -16.54 -3.97 6.35
N GLU A 48 -17.08 -4.08 5.14
CA GLU A 48 -17.51 -2.95 4.30
C GLU A 48 -16.38 -1.93 4.08
N VAL A 49 -15.17 -2.42 3.81
CA VAL A 49 -14.01 -1.57 3.50
C VAL A 49 -14.31 -0.71 2.27
N ALA A 50 -13.98 0.58 2.35
CA ALA A 50 -14.16 1.55 1.28
C ALA A 50 -12.89 1.75 0.44
N ALA A 51 -11.70 1.74 1.06
CA ALA A 51 -10.44 1.89 0.35
C ALA A 51 -9.37 0.93 0.86
N VAL A 52 -8.54 0.44 -0.05
CA VAL A 52 -7.44 -0.50 0.24
C VAL A 52 -6.12 0.03 -0.32
N GLY A 53 -5.19 0.39 0.56
CA GLY A 53 -3.81 0.72 0.16
C GLY A 53 -2.95 -0.55 0.11
N ILE A 54 -2.18 -0.75 -0.95
CA ILE A 54 -1.44 -2.01 -1.18
C ILE A 54 0.04 -1.70 -1.41
N ASP A 55 0.93 -2.28 -0.59
CA ASP A 55 2.39 -2.24 -0.75
C ASP A 55 2.87 -3.20 -1.83
N ALA A 56 2.46 -2.93 -3.07
CA ALA A 56 2.99 -3.58 -4.25
C ALA A 56 2.71 -2.77 -5.51
N PRO A 57 3.59 -2.84 -6.53
CA PRO A 57 3.31 -2.33 -7.87
C PRO A 57 1.94 -2.76 -8.38
N CYS A 58 1.08 -1.80 -8.70
CA CYS A 58 -0.24 -2.08 -9.32
C CYS A 58 -0.13 -2.41 -10.80
N ARG A 59 0.99 -2.06 -11.43
CA ARG A 59 1.31 -2.33 -12.83
C ARG A 59 2.78 -2.66 -13.00
N TRP A 60 3.07 -3.55 -13.93
CA TRP A 60 4.43 -3.78 -14.41
C TRP A 60 4.91 -2.62 -15.29
N ARG A 61 6.22 -2.47 -15.41
CA ARG A 61 6.80 -1.52 -16.37
C ARG A 61 6.47 -1.97 -17.79
N THR A 62 5.96 -1.03 -18.60
CA THR A 62 5.80 -1.18 -20.04
C THR A 62 6.89 -0.41 -20.79
N GLY A 63 7.46 -1.03 -21.82
CA GLY A 63 8.53 -0.41 -22.61
C GLY A 63 9.89 -0.32 -21.90
N ALA A 64 10.78 0.51 -22.44
CA ALA A 64 12.19 0.60 -22.00
C ALA A 64 12.37 1.47 -20.74
N ALA A 65 11.49 2.44 -20.52
CA ALA A 65 11.64 3.43 -19.46
C ALA A 65 10.91 2.98 -18.17
N GLY A 66 11.45 3.30 -16.98
CA GLY A 66 10.77 3.02 -15.70
C GLY A 66 9.42 3.75 -15.57
N ARG A 67 8.56 3.31 -14.63
CA ARG A 67 7.21 3.87 -14.44
C ARG A 67 7.30 5.35 -14.08
N LEU A 68 6.35 6.16 -14.55
CA LEU A 68 6.37 7.60 -14.25
C LEU A 68 6.25 7.89 -12.75
N ALA A 69 5.49 7.07 -12.03
CA ALA A 69 5.33 7.16 -10.58
C ALA A 69 6.68 7.09 -9.84
N GLU A 70 7.47 6.06 -10.14
CA GLU A 70 8.78 5.80 -9.52
C GLU A 70 9.78 6.93 -9.83
N LYS A 71 9.78 7.42 -11.08
CA LYS A 71 10.62 8.55 -11.49
C LYS A 71 10.22 9.84 -10.80
N ALA A 72 8.93 10.09 -10.63
CA ALA A 72 8.42 11.28 -9.96
C ALA A 72 8.82 11.28 -8.47
N LEU A 73 8.66 10.15 -7.79
CA LEU A 73 9.11 9.97 -6.40
C LEU A 73 10.63 10.12 -6.25
N ALA A 74 11.41 9.55 -7.17
CA ALA A 74 12.88 9.66 -7.13
C ALA A 74 13.36 11.13 -7.23
N ARG A 75 12.66 11.99 -7.99
CA ARG A 75 12.95 13.44 -8.04
C ARG A 75 12.70 14.14 -6.71
N GLN A 76 11.77 13.61 -5.90
CA GLN A 76 11.50 14.06 -4.54
C GLN A 76 12.39 13.36 -3.50
N ARG A 77 13.41 12.61 -3.94
CA ARG A 77 14.30 11.81 -3.07
C ARG A 77 13.56 10.76 -2.24
N ILE A 78 12.39 10.32 -2.71
CA ILE A 78 11.64 9.20 -2.14
C ILE A 78 11.96 7.98 -3.02
N PHE A 79 12.72 7.04 -2.48
CA PHE A 79 13.17 5.88 -3.25
C PHE A 79 12.16 4.74 -3.16
N SER A 80 11.63 4.33 -4.31
CA SER A 80 10.89 3.08 -4.48
C SER A 80 11.78 2.05 -5.20
N PHE A 81 11.42 0.77 -5.11
CA PHE A 81 12.00 -0.23 -6.00
C PHE A 81 11.54 0.04 -7.45
N ALA A 82 12.44 -0.08 -8.42
CA ALA A 82 12.11 0.10 -9.83
C ALA A 82 11.43 -1.17 -10.38
N THR A 83 10.13 -1.11 -10.62
CA THR A 83 9.34 -2.24 -11.13
C THR A 83 9.89 -2.69 -12.49
N PRO A 84 10.25 -3.98 -12.66
CA PRO A 84 10.78 -4.46 -13.92
C PRO A 84 9.65 -4.66 -14.95
N ALA A 85 10.03 -4.99 -16.19
CA ALA A 85 9.08 -5.65 -17.09
C ALA A 85 8.77 -7.05 -16.56
N ARG A 86 7.53 -7.53 -16.75
CA ARG A 86 7.08 -8.81 -16.21
C ARG A 86 7.95 -9.98 -16.69
N GLU A 87 8.36 -9.97 -17.96
CA GLU A 87 9.21 -10.98 -18.56
C GLU A 87 10.60 -11.02 -17.92
N THR A 88 11.13 -9.85 -17.54
CA THR A 88 12.40 -9.75 -16.81
C THR A 88 12.28 -10.35 -15.42
N ALA A 89 11.15 -10.15 -14.74
CA ALA A 89 10.88 -10.77 -13.45
C ALA A 89 10.78 -12.31 -13.57
N ILE A 90 10.10 -12.81 -14.60
CA ILE A 90 9.97 -14.26 -14.88
C ILE A 90 11.34 -14.90 -15.17
N ALA A 91 12.19 -14.22 -15.95
CA ALA A 91 13.51 -14.72 -16.30
C ALA A 91 14.50 -14.74 -15.11
N SER A 92 14.16 -14.09 -13.99
CA SER A 92 14.99 -14.05 -12.79
C SER A 92 15.00 -15.39 -12.06
N LYS A 93 16.19 -15.93 -11.81
CA LYS A 93 16.38 -17.21 -11.10
C LYS A 93 16.45 -17.07 -9.58
N SER A 94 16.49 -15.84 -9.04
CA SER A 94 16.71 -15.61 -7.60
C SER A 94 15.44 -15.72 -6.75
N GLY A 95 14.26 -15.76 -7.38
CA GLY A 95 12.97 -15.68 -6.67
C GLY A 95 12.67 -14.30 -6.06
N PHE A 96 13.56 -13.32 -6.23
CA PHE A 96 13.45 -11.99 -5.62
C PHE A 96 12.13 -11.29 -5.95
N TYR A 97 11.63 -11.41 -7.18
CA TYR A 97 10.40 -10.76 -7.63
C TYR A 97 9.11 -11.47 -7.21
N GLY A 98 9.19 -12.55 -6.42
CA GLY A 98 8.01 -13.32 -6.00
C GLY A 98 6.94 -12.47 -5.32
N TRP A 99 7.34 -11.47 -4.52
CA TRP A 99 6.42 -10.55 -3.87
C TRP A 99 5.65 -9.68 -4.86
N MET A 100 6.24 -9.30 -6.00
CA MET A 100 5.54 -8.52 -7.04
C MET A 100 4.48 -9.36 -7.76
N PHE A 101 4.76 -10.63 -8.03
CA PHE A 101 3.77 -11.55 -8.58
C PHE A 101 2.63 -11.80 -7.58
N ASN A 102 2.93 -11.86 -6.29
CA ASN A 102 1.89 -11.91 -5.26
C ASN A 102 1.08 -10.61 -5.22
N GLY A 103 1.73 -9.46 -5.42
CA GLY A 103 1.05 -8.17 -5.59
C GLY A 103 0.09 -8.16 -6.78
N GLU A 104 0.53 -8.62 -7.96
CA GLU A 104 -0.32 -8.83 -9.15
C GLU A 104 -1.57 -9.66 -8.79
N ARG A 105 -1.39 -10.79 -8.08
CA ARG A 105 -2.50 -11.63 -7.62
C ARG A 105 -3.45 -10.92 -6.65
N VAL A 106 -2.95 -10.05 -5.78
CA VAL A 106 -3.79 -9.21 -4.90
C VAL A 106 -4.66 -8.28 -5.74
N TYR A 107 -4.08 -7.54 -6.69
CA TYR A 107 -4.84 -6.65 -7.55
C TYR A 107 -5.85 -7.39 -8.43
N ASP A 108 -5.49 -8.56 -8.97
CA ASP A 108 -6.40 -9.41 -9.76
C ASP A 108 -7.60 -9.87 -8.93
N ALA A 109 -7.37 -10.34 -7.69
CA ALA A 109 -8.44 -10.76 -6.79
C ALA A 109 -9.35 -9.59 -6.38
N PHE A 110 -8.77 -8.41 -6.14
CA PHE A 110 -9.51 -7.25 -5.65
C PHE A 110 -10.26 -6.49 -6.76
N GLY A 111 -9.76 -6.49 -8.01
CA GLY A 111 -10.18 -5.55 -9.06
C GLY A 111 -11.67 -5.52 -9.38
N ALA A 112 -12.37 -6.65 -9.25
CA ALA A 112 -13.82 -6.72 -9.48
C ALA A 112 -14.66 -6.04 -8.38
N HIS A 113 -14.11 -5.87 -7.17
CA HIS A 113 -14.80 -5.31 -6.01
C HIS A 113 -14.22 -3.98 -5.53
N PHE A 114 -12.94 -3.76 -5.82
CA PHE A 114 -12.17 -2.57 -5.51
C PHE A 114 -11.43 -2.17 -6.79
N PRO A 115 -12.07 -1.39 -7.68
CA PRO A 115 -11.42 -0.89 -8.87
C PRO A 115 -10.11 -0.17 -8.55
N LEU A 116 -9.10 -0.34 -9.41
CA LEU A 116 -7.81 0.34 -9.26
C LEU A 116 -7.99 1.84 -9.42
N PHE A 117 -7.38 2.61 -8.53
CA PHE A 117 -7.36 4.07 -8.60
C PHE A 117 -6.71 4.57 -9.89
N SER A 118 -7.40 5.49 -10.57
CA SER A 118 -7.02 6.00 -11.89
C SER A 118 -6.62 7.48 -11.89
N GLY A 119 -6.26 8.06 -10.74
CA GLY A 119 -5.74 9.44 -10.67
C GLY A 119 -6.81 10.55 -10.56
N GLY A 120 -8.08 10.21 -10.28
CA GLY A 120 -9.16 11.19 -10.12
C GLY A 120 -9.29 11.76 -8.70
N GLU A 121 -9.87 12.95 -8.56
CA GLU A 121 -10.03 13.64 -7.26
C GLU A 121 -11.16 13.06 -6.39
N LYS A 122 -12.18 12.45 -6.99
CA LYS A 122 -13.36 11.94 -6.28
C LYS A 122 -13.41 10.43 -6.32
N ILE A 123 -13.39 9.81 -5.14
CA ILE A 123 -13.62 8.38 -4.97
C ILE A 123 -15.13 8.14 -4.84
N ASN A 124 -15.74 7.57 -5.88
CA ASN A 124 -17.12 7.14 -5.86
C ASN A 124 -17.18 5.63 -5.62
N GLY A 125 -17.44 5.22 -4.38
CA GLY A 125 -17.53 3.80 -4.01
C GLY A 125 -16.21 3.22 -3.51
N ARG A 126 -15.96 1.95 -3.83
CA ARG A 126 -14.78 1.21 -3.35
C ARG A 126 -13.57 1.43 -4.26
N VAL A 127 -12.37 1.39 -3.70
CA VAL A 127 -11.13 1.59 -4.46
C VAL A 127 -9.97 0.78 -3.87
N CYS A 128 -9.04 0.33 -4.70
CA CYS A 128 -7.69 -0.08 -4.28
C CYS A 128 -6.63 0.73 -5.01
N PHE A 129 -5.44 0.86 -4.42
CA PHE A 129 -4.36 1.66 -5.01
C PHE A 129 -2.99 1.24 -4.46
N GLU A 130 -1.95 1.59 -5.21
CA GLU A 130 -0.57 1.39 -4.80
C GLU A 130 -0.11 2.49 -3.84
N THR A 131 0.51 2.07 -2.75
CA THR A 131 1.25 2.94 -1.83
C THR A 131 2.41 2.14 -1.27
N PHE A 132 3.26 2.74 -0.44
CA PHE A 132 4.25 1.95 0.30
C PHE A 132 4.72 2.65 1.58
N PRO A 133 5.04 1.90 2.64
CA PRO A 133 5.35 2.43 3.97
C PRO A 133 6.48 3.45 4.00
N HIS A 134 7.49 3.32 3.13
CA HIS A 134 8.59 4.29 3.09
C HIS A 134 8.15 5.66 2.56
N ALA A 135 7.36 5.72 1.47
CA ALA A 135 6.82 7.00 0.99
C ALA A 135 5.90 7.66 2.02
N ILE A 136 5.06 6.85 2.68
CA ILE A 136 4.21 7.33 3.78
C ILE A 136 5.07 7.92 4.91
N THR A 137 6.15 7.22 5.30
CA THR A 137 7.09 7.72 6.31
C THR A 137 7.74 9.05 5.90
N CYS A 138 8.14 9.17 4.63
CA CYS A 138 8.71 10.40 4.08
C CYS A 138 7.71 11.56 4.09
N ALA A 139 6.44 11.33 3.79
CA ALA A 139 5.43 12.37 3.88
C ALA A 139 5.27 12.90 5.31
N PHE A 140 5.29 12.01 6.31
CA PHE A 140 5.13 12.39 7.71
C PHE A 140 6.35 13.05 8.37
N LEU A 141 7.55 12.63 7.98
CA LEU A 141 8.78 13.03 8.67
C LEU A 141 9.72 13.89 7.81
N GLY A 142 9.49 13.95 6.50
CA GLY A 142 10.45 14.46 5.52
C GLY A 142 11.52 13.42 5.16
N THR A 143 12.11 13.57 3.97
CA THR A 143 13.11 12.63 3.42
C THR A 143 14.43 12.62 4.17
N ASP A 144 14.75 13.68 4.89
CA ASP A 144 16.00 13.78 5.67
C ASP A 144 15.90 13.05 7.04
N VAL A 145 14.68 12.81 7.51
CA VAL A 145 14.43 12.15 8.81
C VAL A 145 14.02 10.69 8.62
N ALA A 146 13.26 10.38 7.57
CA ALA A 146 12.83 9.00 7.28
C ALA A 146 14.03 8.07 7.10
N SER A 147 14.08 6.98 7.88
CA SER A 147 15.26 6.12 7.96
C SER A 147 14.90 4.64 7.99
N ALA A 148 15.49 3.87 7.06
CA ALA A 148 15.34 2.41 7.04
C ALA A 148 15.82 1.74 8.32
N LYS A 149 16.85 2.31 8.99
CA LYS A 149 17.37 1.80 10.28
C LYS A 149 16.39 1.99 11.43
N GLN A 150 15.49 2.99 11.32
CA GLN A 150 14.50 3.34 12.34
C GLN A 150 13.08 3.00 11.88
N LYS A 151 12.92 2.15 10.85
CA LYS A 151 11.61 1.91 10.22
C LYS A 151 10.55 1.46 11.20
N GLY A 152 10.87 0.56 12.14
CA GLY A 152 9.91 0.08 13.14
C GLY A 152 9.40 1.20 14.05
N PRO A 153 10.29 1.85 14.83
CA PRO A 153 9.91 2.95 15.71
C PRO A 153 9.23 4.12 14.98
N GLN A 154 9.75 4.56 13.84
CA GLN A 154 9.19 5.70 13.09
C GLN A 154 7.76 5.42 12.60
N ARG A 155 7.53 4.24 12.03
CA ARG A 155 6.21 3.88 11.48
C ARG A 155 5.16 3.70 12.58
N ARG A 156 5.54 3.14 13.73
CA ARG A 156 4.66 3.08 14.91
C ARG A 156 4.34 4.45 15.47
N ALA A 157 5.33 5.33 15.60
CA ALA A 157 5.11 6.69 16.07
C ALA A 157 4.16 7.49 15.16
N ILE A 158 4.22 7.25 13.84
CA ILE A 158 3.25 7.84 12.88
C ILE A 158 1.83 7.34 13.17
N LEU A 159 1.63 6.02 13.30
CA LEU A 159 0.32 5.44 13.61
C LEU A 159 -0.23 5.96 14.95
N GLU A 160 0.61 6.04 15.98
CA GLU A 160 0.25 6.51 17.32
C GLU A 160 -0.10 8.00 17.33
N ARG A 161 0.64 8.83 16.58
CA ARG A 161 0.32 10.24 16.36
C ARG A 161 -1.05 10.42 15.71
N GLU A 162 -1.45 9.47 14.87
CA GLU A 162 -2.76 9.42 14.21
C GLU A 162 -3.84 8.72 15.06
N GLY A 163 -3.55 8.43 16.33
CA GLY A 163 -4.48 7.86 17.30
C GLY A 163 -4.68 6.35 17.16
N ILE A 164 -3.88 5.66 16.34
CA ILE A 164 -3.97 4.22 16.10
C ILE A 164 -3.03 3.50 17.08
N ALA A 165 -3.59 2.71 18.00
CA ALA A 165 -2.82 1.94 18.95
C ALA A 165 -2.05 0.81 18.25
N THR A 166 -0.73 0.71 18.47
CA THR A 166 0.12 -0.27 17.75
C THR A 166 0.45 -1.52 18.55
N ALA A 167 -0.01 -1.62 19.80
CA ALA A 167 0.34 -2.70 20.72
C ALA A 167 -0.05 -4.10 20.20
N SER A 168 -1.14 -4.19 19.41
CA SER A 168 -1.59 -5.45 18.80
C SER A 168 -0.85 -5.81 17.50
N LEU A 169 -0.04 -4.90 16.94
CA LEU A 169 0.73 -5.14 15.72
C LEU A 169 2.05 -5.79 16.11
N THR A 170 2.19 -7.09 15.88
CA THR A 170 3.32 -7.88 16.42
C THR A 170 4.53 -7.93 15.50
N SER A 171 4.34 -7.70 14.20
CA SER A 171 5.40 -7.71 13.20
C SER A 171 5.56 -6.34 12.53
N ILE A 172 6.69 -6.12 11.85
CA ILE A 172 6.86 -4.94 11.00
C ILE A 172 5.88 -4.95 9.81
N ASP A 173 5.44 -6.13 9.40
CA ASP A 173 4.55 -6.34 8.27
C ASP A 173 3.13 -5.92 8.61
N ASP A 174 2.70 -6.18 9.86
CA ASP A 174 1.43 -5.65 10.40
C ASP A 174 1.48 -4.11 10.50
N VAL A 175 2.63 -3.55 10.88
CA VAL A 175 2.83 -2.08 10.95
C VAL A 175 2.80 -1.46 9.56
N ASP A 176 3.42 -2.11 8.58
CA ASP A 176 3.46 -1.66 7.19
C ASP A 176 2.08 -1.72 6.54
N ALA A 177 1.33 -2.80 6.78
CA ALA A 177 -0.07 -2.92 6.39
C ALA A 177 -0.94 -1.84 7.08
N ALA A 178 -0.73 -1.56 8.37
CA ALA A 178 -1.46 -0.49 9.08
C ALA A 178 -1.16 0.90 8.51
N LEU A 179 0.08 1.18 8.09
CA LEU A 179 0.41 2.43 7.39
C LEU A 179 -0.28 2.52 6.03
N CYS A 180 -0.34 1.42 5.28
CA CYS A 180 -1.08 1.41 4.01
C CYS A 180 -2.58 1.67 4.24
N ALA A 181 -3.14 1.21 5.37
CA ALA A 181 -4.52 1.50 5.77
C ALA A 181 -4.70 2.99 6.13
N LEU A 182 -3.72 3.57 6.82
CA LEU A 182 -3.70 5.00 7.09
C LEU A 182 -3.68 5.82 5.79
N ALA A 183 -2.87 5.44 4.81
CA ALA A 183 -2.87 6.09 3.49
C ALA A 183 -4.24 5.99 2.79
N ALA A 184 -4.95 4.87 2.94
CA ALA A 184 -6.30 4.70 2.40
C ALA A 184 -7.32 5.64 3.06
N ARG A 185 -7.17 5.93 4.36
CA ARG A 185 -7.96 6.97 5.04
C ARG A 185 -7.69 8.36 4.43
N TYR A 186 -6.42 8.73 4.25
CA TYR A 186 -6.03 10.00 3.65
C TYR A 186 -6.55 10.15 2.21
N LEU A 187 -6.56 9.08 1.41
CA LEU A 187 -7.15 9.09 0.07
C LEU A 187 -8.64 9.45 0.11
N LEU A 188 -9.41 8.84 1.02
CA LEU A 188 -10.84 9.14 1.14
C LEU A 188 -11.12 10.54 1.69
N GLU A 189 -10.19 11.12 2.45
CA GLU A 189 -10.24 12.51 2.89
C GLU A 189 -9.84 13.51 1.78
N GLY A 190 -9.36 13.03 0.63
CA GLY A 190 -8.85 13.88 -0.46
C GLY A 190 -7.53 14.57 -0.11
N ARG A 191 -6.78 14.04 0.86
CA ARG A 191 -5.53 14.61 1.38
C ARG A 191 -4.34 13.77 0.95
N VAL A 192 -4.11 13.68 -0.36
CA VAL A 192 -3.05 12.85 -0.94
C VAL A 192 -2.33 13.54 -2.08
N ASP A 193 -1.06 13.21 -2.23
CA ASP A 193 -0.30 13.41 -3.45
C ASP A 193 -0.34 12.13 -4.28
N THR A 194 -0.44 12.29 -5.60
CA THR A 194 -0.48 11.17 -6.55
C THR A 194 0.65 11.28 -7.55
N TYR A 195 1.32 10.15 -7.79
CA TYR A 195 2.49 10.07 -8.66
C TYR A 195 2.26 8.99 -9.71
N GLY A 196 2.35 9.33 -10.99
CA GLY A 196 2.24 8.36 -12.07
C GLY A 196 1.29 8.79 -13.17
N ASP A 197 0.82 7.79 -13.90
CA ASP A 197 -0.03 7.91 -15.08
C ASP A 197 -0.89 6.65 -15.23
N GLU A 198 -1.94 6.70 -16.04
CA GLU A 198 -2.82 5.53 -16.22
C GLU A 198 -2.09 4.27 -16.74
N PRO A 199 -1.16 4.34 -17.72
CA PRO A 199 -0.46 3.15 -18.20
C PRO A 199 0.43 2.50 -17.15
N GLY A 200 1.13 3.32 -16.36
CA GLY A 200 2.04 2.86 -15.31
C GLY A 200 1.37 2.69 -13.95
N GLY A 201 0.11 3.11 -13.79
CA GLY A 201 -0.56 3.21 -12.50
C GLY A 201 -0.02 4.35 -11.62
N PHE A 202 -0.81 4.68 -10.59
CA PHE A 202 -0.51 5.75 -9.64
C PHE A 202 -0.03 5.19 -8.30
N ILE A 203 1.00 5.80 -7.74
CA ILE A 203 1.38 5.66 -6.33
C ILE A 203 0.74 6.83 -5.56
N VAL A 204 0.02 6.52 -4.50
CA VAL A 204 -0.66 7.50 -3.65
C VAL A 204 0.07 7.61 -2.31
N VAL A 205 0.31 8.84 -1.87
CA VAL A 205 1.01 9.15 -0.62
C VAL A 205 0.20 10.20 0.14
N PRO A 206 0.09 10.13 1.48
CA PRO A 206 -0.56 11.19 2.28
C PRO A 206 0.02 12.58 1.99
N GLY A 207 -0.86 13.56 1.78
CA GLY A 207 -0.52 14.98 1.66
C GLY A 207 -0.81 15.68 2.98
N LEU A 208 0.23 16.22 3.64
CA LEU A 208 0.17 16.78 4.99
C LEU A 208 0.25 18.30 5.01
#